data_AF-A0A7S3F5I9-F1
#
_entry.id   AF-A0A7S3F5I9-F1
#
_cell.length_a   1.000
_cell.length_b   1.000
_cell.length_c   1.000
_cell.angle_alpha   90.00
_cell.angle_beta   90.00
_cell.angle_gamma   90.00
#
_symmetry.space_group_name_H-M   'P 1'
#
loop_
_entity.id
_entity.type
_entity.pdbx_description
1 polymer ?
#
loop_
_entity_poly.entity_id
_entity_poly.type
_entity_poly.pdbx_seq_one_letter_code
_entity_poly.pdbx_strand_id
1 'polypeptide(L)'
;MHERLIFSLAAGSAALRTEVEVTNPTARATSFAHWTNVPLVPGGTNELLDDTIFDIPTARINISERWRQNLGPSPQQWPASSLHGICGWKGQGDFTADGLEHGYYGAYVPSLDEGALRLFDASATPGLDTWT
;
A
#
# COMPACT_ATOMS: atom_id res chain seq x y z
N MET A 1 -11.76 20.13 -10.36
CA MET A 1 -11.38 19.52 -9.06
C MET A 1 -10.12 20.21 -8.59
N HIS A 2 -10.04 20.56 -7.31
CA HIS A 2 -8.83 21.08 -6.68
C HIS A 2 -8.34 20.06 -5.67
N GLU A 3 -7.05 19.80 -5.68
CA GLU A 3 -6.38 18.94 -4.71
C GLU A 3 -5.35 19.76 -3.96
N ARG A 4 -5.27 19.55 -2.64
CA ARG A 4 -4.24 20.12 -1.79
C ARG A 4 -3.63 19.00 -0.95
N LEU A 5 -2.30 18.89 -1.03
CA LEU A 5 -1.49 17.97 -0.22
C LEU A 5 -0.65 18.79 0.76
N ILE A 6 -0.75 18.47 2.03
CA ILE A 6 0.04 19.13 3.09
C ILE A 6 0.94 18.06 3.70
N PHE A 7 2.25 18.30 3.64
CA PHE A 7 3.26 17.46 4.26
C PHE A 7 3.83 18.19 5.48
N SER A 8 3.89 17.51 6.62
CA SER A 8 4.46 18.07 7.84
C SER A 8 5.33 17.06 8.58
N LEU A 9 6.46 17.55 9.09
CA LEU A 9 7.40 16.79 9.90
C LEU A 9 7.57 17.53 11.24
N ALA A 10 7.13 16.91 12.33
CA ALA A 10 7.33 17.45 13.66
C ALA A 10 8.74 17.10 14.17
N ALA A 11 9.35 17.99 14.95
CA ALA A 11 10.64 17.73 15.58
C ALA A 11 10.58 16.46 16.45
N GLY A 12 11.51 15.53 16.24
CA GLY A 12 11.56 14.24 16.93
C GLY A 12 10.54 13.19 16.45
N SER A 13 9.74 13.48 15.42
CA SER A 13 8.84 12.50 14.80
C SER A 13 9.61 11.57 13.86
N ALA A 14 9.31 10.27 13.92
CA ALA A 14 9.74 9.29 12.93
C ALA A 14 8.74 9.17 11.75
N ALA A 15 7.71 10.00 11.69
CA ALA A 15 6.64 9.93 10.70
C ALA A 15 6.49 11.26 9.94
N LEU A 16 6.36 11.16 8.61
CA LEU A 16 5.86 12.24 7.76
C LEU A 16 4.33 12.21 7.77
N ARG A 17 3.71 13.28 8.25
CA ARG A 17 2.25 13.43 8.20
C ARG A 17 1.84 14.00 6.86
N THR A 18 0.87 13.36 6.23
CA THR A 18 0.27 13.78 4.97
C THR A 18 -1.22 14.03 5.17
N GLU A 19 -1.68 15.23 4.82
CA GLU A 19 -3.10 15.56 4.75
C GLU A 19 -3.49 15.80 3.30
N VAL A 20 -4.62 15.21 2.90
CA VAL A 20 -5.16 15.29 1.53
C VAL A 20 -6.52 15.94 1.59
N GLU A 21 -6.70 17.01 0.84
CA GLU A 21 -7.99 17.65 0.63
C GLU A 21 -8.34 17.66 -0.86
N VAL A 22 -9.51 17.12 -1.18
CA VAL A 22 -10.04 17.11 -2.54
C VAL A 22 -11.37 17.86 -2.57
N THR A 23 -11.43 18.94 -3.35
CA THR A 23 -12.62 19.79 -3.47
C THR A 23 -13.15 19.79 -4.90
N ASN A 24 -14.44 19.57 -5.07
CA ASN A 24 -15.15 19.86 -6.31
C ASN A 24 -15.70 21.29 -6.24
N PRO A 25 -15.11 22.28 -6.95
CA PRO A 25 -15.56 23.67 -6.88
C PRO A 25 -16.85 23.93 -7.68
N THR A 26 -17.39 22.92 -8.36
CA THR A 26 -18.58 23.07 -9.20
C THR A 26 -19.83 22.59 -8.48
N ALA A 27 -21.00 23.09 -8.91
CA ALA A 27 -22.29 22.63 -8.40
C ALA A 27 -22.73 21.24 -8.93
N ARG A 28 -21.92 20.60 -9.78
CA ARG A 28 -22.26 19.30 -10.39
C ARG A 28 -21.51 18.17 -9.71
N ALA A 29 -22.21 17.13 -9.30
CA ALA A 29 -21.59 15.90 -8.82
C ALA A 29 -20.61 15.36 -9.87
N THR A 30 -19.45 14.90 -9.41
CA THR A 30 -18.38 14.37 -10.27
C THR A 30 -17.80 13.15 -9.60
N SER A 31 -17.70 12.05 -10.34
CA SER A 31 -17.03 10.84 -9.89
C SER A 31 -15.51 11.04 -9.85
N PHE A 32 -14.84 10.48 -8.85
CA PHE A 32 -13.39 10.49 -8.76
C PHE A 32 -12.87 9.25 -8.05
N ALA A 33 -11.60 8.96 -8.25
CA ALA A 33 -10.80 8.03 -7.46
C ALA A 33 -9.51 8.77 -7.07
N HIS A 34 -9.00 8.49 -5.87
CA HIS A 34 -7.78 9.09 -5.36
C HIS A 34 -6.88 8.03 -4.75
N TRP A 35 -5.59 8.10 -5.06
CA TRP A 35 -4.56 7.23 -4.51
C TRP A 35 -3.36 8.08 -4.09
N THR A 36 -2.79 7.77 -2.93
CA THR A 36 -1.46 8.26 -2.57
C THR A 36 -0.48 7.14 -2.78
N ASN A 37 0.34 7.25 -3.82
CA ASN A 37 1.37 6.27 -4.13
C ASN A 37 2.63 6.62 -3.34
N VAL A 38 3.01 5.73 -2.44
CA VAL A 38 4.22 5.87 -1.63
C VAL A 38 5.12 4.69 -1.96
N PRO A 39 6.32 4.91 -2.52
CA PRO A 39 7.33 3.86 -2.62
C PRO A 39 7.70 3.42 -1.20
N LEU A 40 7.16 2.26 -0.78
CA LEU A 40 7.48 1.64 0.49
C LEU A 40 8.56 0.60 0.26
N VAL A 41 9.79 1.10 0.08
CA VAL A 41 10.98 0.28 -0.10
C VAL A 41 11.96 0.63 1.02
N PRO A 42 12.01 -0.16 2.10
CA PRO A 42 12.97 0.04 3.20
C PRO A 42 14.43 -0.07 2.70
N GLY A 43 15.39 0.47 3.44
CA GLY A 43 16.83 0.42 3.08
C GLY A 43 17.40 1.68 2.45
N GLY A 44 16.57 2.68 2.11
CA GLY A 44 17.02 4.00 1.63
C GLY A 44 17.70 4.02 0.26
N THR A 45 17.94 2.86 -0.36
CA THR A 45 18.53 2.70 -1.69
C THR A 45 17.48 2.65 -2.80
N ASN A 46 16.19 2.64 -2.43
CA ASN A 46 15.07 2.47 -3.36
C ASN A 46 15.18 1.15 -4.17
N GLU A 47 15.70 0.10 -3.53
CA GLU A 47 15.87 -1.24 -4.08
C GLU A 47 14.97 -2.24 -3.33
N LEU A 48 14.12 -2.95 -4.07
CA LEU A 48 13.27 -3.99 -3.50
C LEU A 48 14.08 -5.28 -3.34
N LEU A 49 14.50 -5.58 -2.11
CA LEU A 49 15.32 -6.75 -1.79
C LEU A 49 14.48 -8.02 -1.68
N ASP A 50 15.05 -9.17 -2.05
CA ASP A 50 14.34 -10.47 -2.11
C ASP A 50 13.69 -10.90 -0.77
N ASP A 51 14.25 -10.45 0.36
CA ASP A 51 13.72 -10.73 1.69
C ASP A 51 12.69 -9.69 2.18
N THR A 52 12.25 -8.76 1.32
CA THR A 52 11.18 -7.80 1.65
C THR A 52 9.87 -8.55 1.95
N ILE A 53 9.26 -8.23 3.09
CA ILE A 53 7.98 -8.78 3.56
C ILE A 53 6.96 -7.64 3.64
N PHE A 54 5.74 -7.91 3.22
CA PHE A 54 4.58 -7.02 3.35
C PHE A 54 3.82 -7.36 4.64
N ASP A 55 3.53 -6.35 5.46
CA ASP A 55 2.62 -6.46 6.60
C ASP A 55 1.32 -5.74 6.27
N ILE A 56 0.27 -6.51 6.01
CA ILE A 56 -1.04 -6.02 5.56
C ILE A 56 -2.11 -6.69 6.42
N PRO A 57 -2.90 -5.94 7.20
CA PRO A 57 -3.94 -6.49 8.06
C PRO A 57 -5.20 -6.79 7.23
N THR A 58 -5.17 -7.86 6.44
CA THR A 58 -6.34 -8.33 5.67
C THR A 58 -6.45 -9.85 5.73
N ALA A 59 -7.66 -10.37 5.63
CA ALA A 59 -7.88 -11.80 5.47
C ALA A 59 -7.62 -12.28 4.03
N ARG A 60 -7.81 -11.39 3.03
CA ARG A 60 -7.89 -11.79 1.62
C ARG A 60 -7.37 -10.70 0.70
N ILE A 61 -6.72 -11.12 -0.38
CA ILE A 61 -6.27 -10.22 -1.46
C ILE A 61 -6.90 -10.60 -2.79
N ASN A 62 -7.01 -9.60 -3.67
CA ASN A 62 -7.49 -9.73 -5.03
C ASN A 62 -6.36 -9.39 -6.01
N ILE A 63 -6.15 -10.25 -7.01
CA ILE A 63 -5.16 -10.08 -8.07
C ILE A 63 -5.91 -9.84 -9.38
N SER A 64 -5.57 -8.73 -10.03
CA SER A 64 -6.12 -8.37 -11.33
C SER A 64 -5.76 -9.43 -12.38
N GLU A 65 -6.66 -9.67 -13.33
CA GLU A 65 -6.51 -10.78 -14.30
C GLU A 65 -5.18 -10.73 -15.07
N ARG A 66 -4.71 -9.51 -15.36
CA ARG A 66 -3.43 -9.24 -16.05
C ARG A 66 -2.18 -9.71 -15.30
N TRP A 67 -2.26 -10.04 -14.01
CA TRP A 67 -1.11 -10.46 -13.20
C TRP A 67 -1.21 -11.89 -12.69
N ARG A 68 -2.32 -12.59 -12.95
CA ARG A 68 -2.52 -13.94 -12.44
C ARG A 68 -1.48 -14.94 -12.96
N GLN A 69 -0.88 -14.69 -14.12
CA GLN A 69 0.24 -15.50 -14.62
C GLN A 69 1.51 -15.36 -13.76
N ASN A 70 1.71 -14.21 -13.10
CA ASN A 70 2.87 -13.93 -12.24
C ASN A 70 2.58 -14.24 -10.78
N LEU A 71 1.39 -13.88 -10.29
CA LEU A 71 1.05 -13.88 -8.86
C LEU A 71 0.11 -15.04 -8.46
N GLY A 72 -0.41 -15.79 -9.43
CA GLY A 72 -1.31 -16.92 -9.19
C GLY A 72 -2.80 -16.55 -9.20
N PRO A 73 -3.67 -17.46 -8.76
CA PRO A 73 -5.12 -17.27 -8.82
C PRO A 73 -5.61 -16.16 -7.88
N SER A 74 -6.81 -15.65 -8.13
CA SER A 74 -7.51 -14.67 -7.29
C SER A 74 -8.91 -15.19 -6.93
N PRO A 75 -9.42 -14.92 -5.71
CA PRO A 75 -8.73 -14.31 -4.58
C PRO A 75 -7.76 -15.28 -3.88
N GLN A 76 -6.86 -14.75 -3.05
CA GLN A 76 -6.00 -15.57 -2.17
C GLN A 76 -6.26 -15.24 -0.70
N GLN A 77 -6.24 -16.26 0.15
CA GLN A 77 -6.22 -16.07 1.61
C GLN A 77 -4.87 -15.48 1.98
N TRP A 78 -4.86 -14.25 2.51
CA TRP A 78 -3.63 -13.53 2.79
C TRP A 78 -2.72 -14.32 3.74
N PRO A 79 -3.15 -14.80 4.93
CA PRO A 79 -2.28 -15.51 5.86
C PRO A 79 -1.54 -16.74 5.31
N ALA A 80 -2.04 -17.36 4.23
CA ALA A 80 -1.45 -18.53 3.59
C ALA A 80 -0.80 -18.23 2.22
N SER A 81 -0.85 -16.99 1.75
CA SER A 81 -0.31 -16.60 0.45
C SER A 81 1.22 -16.54 0.48
N SER A 82 1.88 -17.00 -0.58
CA SER A 82 3.33 -16.77 -0.73
C SER A 82 3.67 -15.30 -0.99
N LEU A 83 2.67 -14.47 -1.34
CA LEU A 83 2.85 -13.07 -1.71
C LEU A 83 3.12 -12.15 -0.51
N HIS A 84 3.11 -12.67 0.72
CA HIS A 84 3.64 -11.97 1.91
C HIS A 84 5.08 -11.53 1.72
N GLY A 85 5.90 -12.29 1.00
CA GLY A 85 7.28 -11.94 0.68
C GLY A 85 7.44 -11.70 -0.80
N ILE A 86 8.26 -10.73 -1.19
CA ILE A 86 8.51 -10.44 -2.61
C ILE A 86 9.15 -11.65 -3.33
N CYS A 87 9.95 -12.46 -2.64
CA CYS A 87 10.50 -13.71 -3.19
C CYS A 87 9.41 -14.73 -3.60
N GLY A 88 8.18 -14.60 -3.10
CA GLY A 88 7.05 -15.42 -3.52
C GLY A 88 6.41 -14.98 -4.85
N TRP A 89 6.82 -13.84 -5.41
CA TRP A 89 6.31 -13.29 -6.66
C TRP A 89 7.17 -13.81 -7.83
N LYS A 90 6.54 -14.27 -8.92
CA LYS A 90 7.29 -14.79 -10.10
C LYS A 90 7.71 -13.70 -11.10
N GLY A 91 7.34 -12.46 -10.83
CA GLY A 91 7.54 -11.30 -11.67
C GLY A 91 6.73 -10.12 -11.14
N GLN A 92 6.73 -9.02 -11.89
CA GLN A 92 5.97 -7.82 -11.54
C GLN A 92 4.49 -8.11 -11.35
N GLY A 93 3.82 -7.35 -10.49
CA GLY A 93 2.38 -7.33 -10.46
C GLY A 93 1.75 -6.37 -9.46
N ASP A 94 0.44 -6.51 -9.31
CA ASP A 94 -0.35 -5.83 -8.29
C ASP A 94 -1.33 -6.78 -7.60
N PHE A 95 -1.65 -6.44 -6.37
CA PHE A 95 -2.82 -6.95 -5.67
C PHE A 95 -3.45 -5.84 -4.85
N THR A 96 -4.74 -5.99 -4.56
CA THR A 96 -5.49 -5.13 -3.64
C THR A 96 -5.92 -5.92 -2.41
N ALA A 97 -5.98 -5.27 -1.25
CA ALA A 97 -6.60 -5.86 -0.08
C ALA A 97 -8.13 -5.90 -0.25
N ASP A 98 -8.75 -7.01 0.13
CA ASP A 98 -10.20 -7.12 0.24
C ASP A 98 -10.67 -6.65 1.62
N GLY A 99 -10.59 -5.34 1.80
CA GLY A 99 -10.79 -4.70 3.10
C GLY A 99 -9.57 -4.83 4.01
N LEU A 100 -9.37 -3.81 4.85
CA LEU A 100 -8.35 -3.77 5.87
C LEU A 100 -9.00 -3.87 7.25
N GLU A 101 -8.45 -4.72 8.11
CA GLU A 101 -8.90 -4.94 9.48
C GLU A 101 -8.37 -3.87 10.42
N HIS A 102 -7.23 -3.26 10.08
CA HIS A 102 -6.54 -2.24 10.87
C HIS A 102 -6.05 -1.07 10.00
N GLY A 103 -5.87 0.09 10.63
CA GLY A 103 -5.43 1.34 9.99
C GLY A 103 -3.94 1.42 9.71
N TYR A 104 -3.36 0.36 9.15
CA TYR A 104 -1.97 0.35 8.72
C TYR A 104 -1.70 -0.62 7.57
N TYR A 105 -0.59 -0.44 6.90
CA TYR A 105 0.10 -1.45 6.11
C TYR A 105 1.54 -1.02 5.86
N GLY A 106 2.43 -1.94 5.49
CA GLY A 106 3.79 -1.56 5.16
C GLY A 106 4.65 -2.69 4.63
N ALA A 107 5.94 -2.39 4.54
CA ALA A 107 6.97 -3.33 4.12
C ALA A 107 8.14 -3.29 5.11
N TYR A 108 8.79 -4.44 5.27
CA TYR A 108 9.91 -4.64 6.18
C TYR A 108 10.97 -5.52 5.52
N VAL A 109 12.24 -5.20 5.72
CA VAL A 109 13.41 -5.93 5.21
C VAL A 109 14.20 -6.49 6.39
N PRO A 110 14.10 -7.80 6.68
CA PRO A 110 14.77 -8.43 7.81
C PRO A 110 16.29 -8.30 7.81
N SER A 111 16.94 -8.40 6.64
CA SER A 111 18.40 -8.29 6.53
C SER A 111 18.95 -6.91 6.89
N LEU A 112 18.13 -5.86 6.79
CA LEU A 112 18.49 -4.48 7.12
C LEU A 112 17.94 -4.02 8.48
N ASP A 113 17.00 -4.75 9.08
CA ASP A 113 16.23 -4.31 10.25
C ASP A 113 15.52 -2.97 10.01
N GLU A 114 14.99 -2.80 8.80
CA GLU A 114 14.34 -1.56 8.37
C GLU A 114 12.93 -1.81 7.83
N GLY A 115 12.01 -0.90 8.13
CA GLY A 115 10.64 -0.98 7.64
C GLY A 115 10.00 0.40 7.52
N ALA A 116 8.94 0.46 6.72
CA ALA A 116 8.11 1.64 6.56
C ALA A 116 6.64 1.23 6.63
N LEU A 117 5.88 1.93 7.47
CA LEU A 117 4.44 1.77 7.62
C LEU A 117 3.73 3.02 7.14
N ARG A 118 2.60 2.82 6.46
CA ARG A 118 1.56 3.85 6.32
C ARG A 118 0.54 3.61 7.44
N LEU A 119 0.28 4.66 8.23
CA LEU A 119 -0.75 4.67 9.26
C LEU A 119 -1.90 5.60 8.83
N PHE A 120 -3.13 5.20 9.06
CA PHE A 120 -4.31 5.95 8.63
C PHE A 120 -5.59 5.54 9.38
N ASP A 121 -6.64 6.33 9.25
CA ASP A 121 -7.99 5.93 9.68
C ASP A 121 -8.59 4.98 8.63
N ALA A 122 -8.75 3.70 8.98
CA ALA A 122 -9.30 2.69 8.10
C ALA A 122 -10.74 3.00 7.64
N SER A 123 -11.49 3.82 8.39
CA SER A 123 -12.84 4.24 7.97
C SER A 123 -12.81 5.34 6.89
N ALA A 124 -11.73 6.11 6.80
CA ALA A 124 -11.55 7.18 5.82
C ALA A 124 -10.76 6.74 4.59
N THR A 125 -9.75 5.89 4.75
CA THR A 125 -8.88 5.42 3.65
C THR A 125 -8.71 3.90 3.69
N PRO A 126 -9.76 3.11 3.36
CA PRO A 126 -9.76 1.65 3.49
C PRO A 126 -8.97 0.91 2.39
N GLY A 127 -8.43 1.61 1.40
CA GLY A 127 -7.84 1.01 0.21
C GLY A 127 -6.35 0.74 0.33
N LEU A 128 -5.93 -0.43 -0.17
CA LEU A 128 -4.55 -0.76 -0.48
C LEU A 128 -4.48 -1.33 -1.89
N ASP A 129 -3.50 -0.84 -2.65
CA ASP A 129 -3.05 -1.36 -3.94
C ASP A 129 -1.52 -1.38 -3.90
N THR A 130 -0.92 -2.52 -4.24
CA THR A 130 0.55 -2.68 -4.31
C THR A 130 1.00 -2.68 -5.76
N TRP A 131 2.20 -2.21 -6.05
CA TRP A 131 2.80 -2.36 -7.36
C TRP A 131 4.31 -2.61 -7.23
N THR A 132 4.85 -3.49 -8.08
CA THR A 132 6.29 -3.76 -8.23
C THR A 132 6.73 -3.64 -9.69
#